data_AF-R0AZ33-F1
#
_entry.id   AF-R0AZ33-F1
#
_cell.length_a   1.000
_cell.length_b   1.000
_cell.length_c   1.000
_cell.angle_alpha   90.00
_cell.angle_beta   90.00
_cell.angle_gamma   90.00
#
_symmetry.space_group_name_H-M   'P 1'
#
loop_
_entity.id
_entity.type
_entity.pdbx_description
1 polymer ?
#
loop_
_entity_poly.entity_id
_entity_poly.type
_entity_poly.pdbx_seq_one_letter_code
_entity_poly.pdbx_strand_id
1 'polypeptide(L)'
;MKIVKGAKRADIYLTARKLIEMLEDGEVDFNIDIQRGYVWNDNDKKSAFIRSLILDRHVPPLYFNKVEDVYEGEDGKQRTLTLQKFLEDEFVLSGLPAFDVINDAGEPEEIDINELTYSQLPECFQNAIKEYNFAICFTDDADQEEVADTFYNLNNGQSLNAATMNRVKAKSKNQIFRLGKHEVFKEALSVTALNGHTNEDIVGKIHATLYSEEPSMDNKWIRPYMRETEITSAQEMEITNVLDRIHNVHGLIEDAKIAKRIYGRTHMVSIAPMVLRSITENKSDEEVMQWLIGFFSGSRSASISSVYNNAAGGSGTGKKEAVKKRLSELEKNYREYFREKKEELPKAS
;
A
#
# COMPACT_ATOMS: atom_id res chain seq x y z
N MET A 1 42.23 -18.69 -18.23
CA MET A 1 41.81 -17.35 -17.80
C MET A 1 41.27 -17.46 -16.37
N LYS A 2 41.53 -16.49 -15.49
CA LYS A 2 40.98 -16.45 -14.13
C LYS A 2 40.38 -15.06 -13.90
N ILE A 3 39.22 -15.00 -13.24
CA ILE A 3 38.63 -13.75 -12.80
C ILE A 3 39.42 -13.26 -11.58
N VAL A 4 39.87 -12.02 -11.61
CA VAL A 4 40.39 -11.34 -10.42
C VAL A 4 39.19 -10.99 -9.55
N LYS A 5 39.20 -11.47 -8.31
CA LYS A 5 38.15 -11.16 -7.34
C LYS A 5 38.53 -9.91 -6.56
N GLY A 6 37.51 -9.16 -6.17
CA GLY A 6 37.64 -8.00 -5.29
C GLY A 6 37.99 -8.33 -3.84
N ALA A 7 37.83 -7.34 -2.97
CA ALA A 7 38.08 -7.43 -1.54
C ALA A 7 37.41 -8.65 -0.87
N LYS A 8 38.06 -9.18 0.18
CA LYS A 8 37.51 -10.32 0.93
C LYS A 8 36.28 -9.86 1.71
N ARG A 9 35.28 -10.73 1.76
CA ARG A 9 34.04 -10.50 2.51
C ARG A 9 33.98 -11.36 3.76
N ALA A 10 33.41 -10.81 4.82
CA ALA A 10 33.09 -11.50 6.05
C ALA A 10 31.78 -10.97 6.64
N ASP A 11 31.18 -11.75 7.54
CA ASP A 11 29.93 -11.40 8.22
C ASP A 11 30.08 -11.63 9.73
N ILE A 12 29.50 -10.73 10.54
CA ILE A 12 29.39 -10.86 12.00
C ILE A 12 27.98 -10.49 12.46
N TYR A 13 27.67 -10.78 13.72
CA TYR A 13 26.44 -10.35 14.37
C TYR A 13 26.77 -9.46 15.57
N LEU A 14 26.11 -8.31 15.65
CA LEU A 14 26.25 -7.37 16.76
C LEU A 14 24.89 -7.04 17.35
N THR A 15 24.79 -6.99 18.67
CA THR A 15 23.61 -6.45 19.32
C THR A 15 23.47 -4.96 19.00
N ALA A 16 22.24 -4.46 19.00
CA ALA A 16 21.93 -3.05 18.87
C ALA A 16 22.71 -2.20 19.87
N ARG A 17 22.84 -2.68 21.12
CA ARG A 17 23.68 -2.04 22.14
C ARG A 17 25.14 -1.92 21.69
N LYS A 18 25.79 -3.02 21.30
CA LYS A 18 27.20 -2.99 20.91
C LYS A 18 27.43 -2.15 19.66
N LEU A 19 26.51 -2.19 18.69
CA LEU A 19 26.59 -1.35 17.50
C LEU A 19 26.60 0.14 17.84
N ILE A 20 25.80 0.58 18.81
CA ILE A 20 25.76 1.98 19.23
C ILE A 20 27.00 2.37 20.03
N GLU A 21 27.50 1.49 20.91
CA GLU A 21 28.79 1.71 21.59
C GLU A 21 29.92 1.90 20.56
N MET A 22 29.99 1.05 19.53
CA MET A 22 30.99 1.17 18.46
C MET A 22 30.85 2.48 17.66
N LEU A 23 29.62 2.98 17.47
CA LEU A 23 29.38 4.27 16.83
C LEU A 23 29.88 5.43 17.70
N GLU A 24 29.64 5.38 19.01
CA GLU A 24 30.09 6.41 19.97
C GLU A 24 31.61 6.42 20.13
N ASP A 25 32.24 5.24 20.09
CA ASP A 25 33.69 5.07 20.19
C ASP A 25 34.44 5.42 18.88
N GLY A 26 33.71 5.63 17.78
CA GLY A 26 34.28 5.90 16.45
C GLY A 26 34.80 4.66 15.71
N GLU A 27 34.50 3.45 16.20
CA GLU A 27 34.77 2.18 15.51
C GLU A 27 33.81 1.94 14.33
N VAL A 28 32.66 2.59 14.33
CA VAL A 28 31.72 2.65 13.20
C VAL A 28 31.63 4.10 12.73
N ASP A 29 31.89 4.33 11.44
CA ASP A 29 31.80 5.67 10.84
C ASP A 29 30.87 5.68 9.62
N PHE A 30 29.94 6.64 9.60
CA PHE A 30 29.03 6.89 8.48
C PHE A 30 29.33 8.22 7.77
N ASN A 31 30.41 8.90 8.12
CA ASN A 31 30.86 10.17 7.54
C ASN A 31 31.81 9.97 6.35
N ILE A 32 31.47 9.03 5.46
CA ILE A 32 32.13 8.85 4.18
C ILE A 32 31.48 9.73 3.10
N ASP A 33 32.28 10.23 2.16
CA ASP A 33 31.86 11.22 1.14
C ASP A 33 30.65 10.78 0.28
N ILE A 34 30.52 9.46 0.04
CA ILE A 34 29.43 8.90 -0.77
C ILE A 34 28.07 8.88 -0.05
N GLN A 35 28.06 8.96 1.29
CA GLN A 35 26.84 8.91 2.08
C GLN A 35 26.13 10.26 2.10
N ARG A 36 24.81 10.22 1.89
CA ARG A 36 23.95 11.37 2.18
C ARG A 36 23.82 11.62 3.68
N GLY A 37 23.34 12.82 4.04
CA GLY A 37 22.93 13.14 5.40
C GLY A 37 21.77 12.26 5.92
N TYR A 38 21.40 12.45 7.18
CA TYR A 38 20.20 11.83 7.74
C TYR A 38 18.94 12.43 7.10
N VAL A 39 18.08 11.58 6.53
CA VAL A 39 16.89 11.99 5.75
C VAL A 39 15.61 11.27 6.14
N TRP A 40 15.64 10.39 7.15
CA TRP A 40 14.42 9.79 7.69
C TRP A 40 13.68 10.83 8.54
N ASN A 41 12.83 11.64 7.89
CA ASN A 41 12.03 12.68 8.57
C ASN A 41 10.62 12.19 8.96
N ASP A 42 10.16 11.09 8.38
CA ASP A 42 8.85 10.49 8.66
C ASP A 42 8.90 9.67 9.95
N ASN A 43 8.11 10.07 10.97
CA ASN A 43 8.12 9.41 12.27
C ASN A 43 7.50 8.01 12.24
N ASP A 44 6.52 7.75 11.37
CA ASP A 44 5.92 6.42 11.22
C ASP A 44 6.95 5.45 10.63
N LYS A 45 7.83 5.94 9.76
CA LYS A 45 8.94 5.14 9.22
C LYS A 45 9.95 4.77 10.30
N LYS A 46 10.34 5.73 11.15
CA LYS A 46 11.25 5.49 12.29
C LYS A 46 10.63 4.50 13.27
N SER A 47 9.37 4.74 13.66
CA SER A 47 8.63 3.90 14.60
C SER A 47 8.47 2.48 14.08
N ALA A 48 8.17 2.30 12.79
CA ALA A 48 8.08 0.97 12.17
C ALA A 48 9.41 0.21 12.19
N PHE A 49 10.54 0.90 12.11
CA PHE A 49 11.87 0.29 12.28
C PHE A 49 12.08 -0.17 13.73
N ILE A 50 11.82 0.68 14.73
CA ILE A 50 11.92 0.28 16.15
C ILE A 50 11.00 -0.91 16.46
N ARG A 51 9.76 -0.89 15.95
CA ARG A 51 8.84 -2.03 16.06
C ARG A 51 9.39 -3.31 15.46
N SER A 52 10.20 -3.22 14.41
CA SER A 52 10.84 -4.41 13.81
C SER A 52 11.88 -5.01 14.75
N LEU A 53 12.61 -4.18 15.51
CA LEU A 53 13.56 -4.65 16.53
C LEU A 53 12.83 -5.35 17.68
N ILE A 54 11.79 -4.70 18.22
CA ILE A 54 10.98 -5.24 19.34
C ILE A 54 10.40 -6.62 19.02
N LEU A 55 9.89 -6.80 17.80
CA LEU A 55 9.25 -8.06 17.37
C LEU A 55 10.21 -9.06 16.73
N ASP A 56 11.52 -8.82 16.84
CA ASP A 56 12.57 -9.63 16.24
C ASP A 56 12.30 -9.97 14.76
N ARG A 57 11.88 -8.95 14.00
CA ARG A 57 11.63 -9.07 12.57
C ARG A 57 12.93 -8.88 11.79
N HIS A 58 12.96 -9.44 10.59
CA HIS A 58 14.10 -9.30 9.69
C HIS A 58 14.29 -7.83 9.31
N VAL A 59 15.41 -7.26 9.74
CA VAL A 59 15.94 -5.99 9.24
C VAL A 59 17.06 -6.32 8.25
N PRO A 60 17.21 -5.60 7.12
CA PRO A 60 18.31 -5.86 6.19
C PRO A 60 19.68 -5.85 6.89
N PRO A 61 20.70 -6.54 6.38
CA PRO A 61 22.05 -6.39 6.90
C PRO A 61 22.54 -4.93 6.83
N LEU A 62 23.49 -4.57 7.67
CA LEU A 62 24.26 -3.33 7.58
C LEU A 62 25.55 -3.66 6.82
N TYR A 63 25.96 -2.78 5.89
CA TYR A 63 27.08 -3.05 4.99
C TYR A 63 28.20 -2.04 5.24
N PHE A 64 29.43 -2.54 5.36
CA PHE A 64 30.60 -1.74 5.67
C PHE A 64 31.82 -2.13 4.82
N ASN A 65 32.71 -1.17 4.61
CA ASN A 65 34.10 -1.45 4.33
C ASN A 65 34.88 -1.35 5.63
N LYS A 66 35.63 -2.38 5.99
CA LYS A 66 36.50 -2.36 7.17
C LYS A 66 37.89 -1.89 6.74
N VAL A 67 38.28 -0.71 7.20
CA VAL A 67 39.61 -0.12 6.97
C VAL A 67 40.33 -0.08 8.32
N GLU A 68 41.41 -0.86 8.43
CA GLU A 68 42.08 -1.12 9.70
C GLU A 68 41.10 -1.69 10.75
N ASP A 69 40.74 -0.90 11.76
CA ASP A 69 39.78 -1.27 12.82
C ASP A 69 38.45 -0.49 12.74
N VAL A 70 38.27 0.34 11.71
CA VAL A 70 37.06 1.16 11.52
C VAL A 70 36.14 0.53 10.48
N TYR A 71 34.85 0.44 10.81
CA TYR A 71 33.79 0.03 9.90
C TYR A 71 33.16 1.26 9.24
N GLU A 72 33.56 1.55 8.02
CA GLU A 72 33.03 2.63 7.20
C GLU A 72 31.72 2.20 6.52
N GLY A 73 30.61 2.84 6.85
CA GLY A 73 29.28 2.37 6.50
C GLY A 73 28.84 2.70 5.07
N GLU A 74 28.69 1.67 4.24
CA GLU A 74 28.19 1.72 2.86
C GLU A 74 26.64 1.68 2.80
N ASP A 75 26.00 0.92 3.69
CA ASP A 75 24.55 0.97 3.90
C ASP A 75 24.19 0.79 5.38
N GLY A 76 23.05 1.36 5.78
CA GLY A 76 22.56 1.23 7.15
C GLY A 76 22.57 2.52 7.96
N LYS A 77 23.24 3.58 7.47
CA LYS A 77 23.34 4.90 8.14
C LYS A 77 22.04 5.37 8.77
N GLN A 78 20.96 5.34 7.99
CA GLN A 78 19.66 5.85 8.46
C GLN A 78 19.10 5.00 9.61
N ARG A 79 19.29 3.68 9.57
CA ARG A 79 18.80 2.75 10.59
C ARG A 79 19.61 2.89 11.87
N THR A 80 20.94 2.91 11.77
CA THR A 80 21.83 3.09 12.91
C THR A 80 21.60 4.44 13.60
N LEU A 81 21.52 5.53 12.82
CA LEU A 81 21.21 6.85 13.40
C LEU A 81 19.79 6.94 13.95
N THR A 82 18.78 6.30 13.34
CA THR A 82 17.43 6.26 13.94
C THR A 82 17.44 5.51 15.27
N LEU A 83 18.18 4.41 15.39
CA LEU A 83 18.34 3.68 16.64
C LEU A 83 19.00 4.57 17.70
N GLN A 84 20.15 5.17 17.40
CA GLN A 84 20.85 6.10 18.30
C GLN A 84 19.90 7.19 18.82
N LYS A 85 19.24 7.90 17.90
CA LYS A 85 18.30 8.98 18.22
C LYS A 85 17.15 8.51 19.11
N PHE A 86 16.67 7.28 18.94
CA PHE A 86 15.60 6.76 19.80
C PHE A 86 16.12 6.47 21.20
N LEU A 87 17.29 5.83 21.33
CA LEU A 87 17.93 5.54 22.62
C LEU A 87 18.27 6.81 23.42
N GLU A 88 18.49 7.93 22.72
CA GLU A 88 18.73 9.26 23.27
C GLU A 88 17.43 10.07 23.52
N ASP A 89 16.26 9.43 23.44
CA ASP A 89 14.94 10.04 23.64
C ASP A 89 14.62 11.21 22.67
N GLU A 90 15.25 11.30 21.49
CA GLU A 90 15.01 12.41 20.55
C GLU A 90 13.64 12.38 19.85
N PHE A 91 12.90 11.26 19.92
CA PHE A 91 11.55 11.16 19.37
C PHE A 91 10.70 10.11 20.09
N VAL A 92 9.38 10.24 19.96
CA VAL A 92 8.39 9.30 20.47
C VAL A 92 7.88 8.38 19.37
N LEU A 93 7.45 7.16 19.73
CA LEU A 93 6.85 6.23 18.77
C LEU A 93 5.48 6.72 18.29
N SER A 94 5.13 6.45 17.02
CA SER A 94 3.83 6.78 16.45
C SER A 94 3.35 5.75 15.43
N GLY A 95 2.02 5.66 15.26
CA GLY A 95 1.38 4.88 14.20
C GLY A 95 1.59 3.37 14.31
N LEU A 96 1.96 2.87 15.48
CA LEU A 96 2.15 1.44 15.74
C LEU A 96 0.83 0.79 16.22
N PRO A 97 0.50 -0.42 15.75
CA PRO A 97 -0.49 -1.26 16.42
C PRO A 97 -0.03 -1.62 17.83
N ALA A 98 -0.98 -1.86 18.73
CA ALA A 98 -0.71 -2.42 20.05
C ALA A 98 0.09 -3.73 19.96
N PHE A 99 0.84 -4.02 21.02
CA PHE A 99 1.65 -5.21 21.15
C PHE A 99 0.95 -6.21 22.07
N ASP A 100 0.75 -7.42 21.56
CA ASP A 100 0.35 -8.55 22.38
C ASP A 100 1.54 -8.98 23.25
N VAL A 101 1.39 -8.89 24.56
CA VAL A 101 2.38 -9.33 25.56
C VAL A 101 1.76 -10.34 26.51
N ILE A 102 2.60 -11.13 27.16
CA ILE A 102 2.21 -11.96 28.30
C ILE A 102 2.76 -11.28 29.54
N ASN A 103 1.89 -10.91 30.46
CA ASN A 103 2.28 -10.25 31.71
C ASN A 103 2.88 -11.24 32.72
N ASP A 104 3.35 -10.74 33.86
CA ASP A 104 3.96 -11.57 34.91
C ASP A 104 3.04 -12.64 35.49
N ALA A 105 1.72 -12.47 35.35
CA ALA A 105 0.71 -13.46 35.74
C ALA A 105 0.47 -14.54 34.68
N GLY A 106 1.11 -14.45 33.51
CA GLY A 106 0.91 -15.37 32.39
C GLY A 106 -0.32 -15.06 31.54
N GLU A 107 -0.92 -13.88 31.69
CA GLU A 107 -2.14 -13.48 31.01
C GLU A 107 -1.82 -12.61 29.78
N PRO A 108 -2.59 -12.74 28.68
CA PRO A 108 -2.42 -11.88 27.51
C PRO A 108 -2.89 -10.46 27.80
N GLU A 109 -2.08 -9.49 27.39
CA GLU A 109 -2.34 -8.06 27.52
C GLU A 109 -1.95 -7.34 26.23
N GLU A 110 -2.71 -6.32 25.84
CA GLU A 110 -2.36 -5.43 24.74
C GLU A 110 -1.74 -4.14 25.30
N ILE A 111 -0.49 -3.85 24.93
CA ILE A 111 0.20 -2.63 25.33
C ILE A 111 0.34 -1.69 24.14
N ASP A 112 -0.13 -0.45 24.29
CA ASP A 112 0.18 0.65 23.39
C ASP A 112 1.43 1.38 23.89
N ILE A 113 2.41 1.54 23.00
CA ILE A 113 3.68 2.24 23.26
C ILE A 113 3.85 3.50 22.41
N ASN A 114 2.81 3.93 21.68
CA ASN A 114 2.84 5.20 20.99
C ASN A 114 2.99 6.35 22.00
N GLU A 115 3.56 7.48 21.55
CA GLU A 115 3.84 8.68 22.36
C GLU A 115 4.89 8.50 23.46
N LEU A 116 5.50 7.32 23.59
CA LEU A 116 6.59 7.06 24.52
C LEU A 116 7.97 7.25 23.88
N THR A 117 8.91 7.85 24.63
CA THR A 117 10.34 7.82 24.34
C THR A 117 10.96 6.50 24.82
N TYR A 118 12.23 6.22 24.46
CA TYR A 118 12.90 4.97 24.86
C TYR A 118 12.94 4.77 26.38
N SER A 119 13.29 5.80 27.15
CA SER A 119 13.37 5.72 28.62
C SER A 119 12.01 5.51 29.30
N GLN A 120 10.91 5.83 28.62
CA GLN A 120 9.54 5.63 29.10
C GLN A 120 8.98 4.24 28.77
N LEU A 121 9.64 3.47 27.90
CA LEU A 121 9.18 2.13 27.55
C LEU A 121 9.28 1.17 28.74
N PRO A 122 8.36 0.20 28.87
CA PRO A 122 8.54 -0.90 29.81
C PRO A 122 9.84 -1.67 29.54
N GLU A 123 10.45 -2.24 30.59
CA GLU A 123 11.79 -2.83 30.53
C GLU A 123 11.93 -3.93 29.46
N CYS A 124 10.88 -4.75 29.26
CA CYS A 124 10.89 -5.79 28.24
C CYS A 124 11.06 -5.23 26.81
N PHE A 125 10.45 -4.09 26.49
CA PHE A 125 10.61 -3.42 25.20
C PHE A 125 12.00 -2.81 25.05
N GLN A 126 12.53 -2.21 26.13
CA GLN A 126 13.88 -1.66 26.14
C GLN A 126 14.93 -2.74 25.86
N ASN A 127 14.79 -3.89 26.51
CA ASN A 127 15.68 -5.04 26.34
C ASN A 127 15.57 -5.61 24.92
N ALA A 128 14.35 -5.81 24.40
CA ALA A 128 14.14 -6.29 23.04
C ALA A 128 14.83 -5.41 21.98
N ILE A 129 14.80 -4.08 22.15
CA ILE A 129 15.50 -3.15 21.25
C ILE A 129 17.01 -3.32 21.37
N LYS A 130 17.56 -3.31 22.60
CA LYS A 130 19.01 -3.35 22.84
C LYS A 130 19.65 -4.70 22.48
N GLU A 131 18.89 -5.78 22.58
CA GLU A 131 19.36 -7.15 22.34
C GLU A 131 19.16 -7.62 20.90
N TYR A 132 18.45 -6.84 20.07
CA TYR A 132 18.31 -7.14 18.64
C TYR A 132 19.68 -7.34 17.98
N ASN A 133 19.86 -8.47 17.29
CA ASN A 133 21.13 -8.80 16.63
C ASN A 133 21.11 -8.40 15.16
N PHE A 134 21.89 -7.38 14.81
CA PHE A 134 22.11 -6.98 13.43
C PHE A 134 23.11 -7.90 12.74
N ALA A 135 22.78 -8.33 11.53
CA ALA A 135 23.76 -8.89 10.60
C ALA A 135 24.61 -7.75 10.04
N ILE A 136 25.92 -7.87 10.18
CA ILE A 136 26.92 -6.93 9.68
C ILE A 136 27.69 -7.66 8.59
N CYS A 137 27.60 -7.16 7.37
CA CYS A 137 28.36 -7.64 6.22
C CYS A 137 29.46 -6.64 5.93
N PHE A 138 30.71 -7.09 5.80
CA PHE A 138 31.78 -6.17 5.45
C PHE A 138 32.79 -6.73 4.45
N THR A 139 33.42 -5.81 3.73
CA THR A 139 34.64 -6.05 2.97
C THR A 139 35.86 -5.62 3.78
N ASP A 140 37.01 -6.24 3.56
CA ASP A 140 38.28 -5.93 4.24
C ASP A 140 39.20 -5.18 3.27
N ASP A 141 39.43 -3.90 3.55
CA ASP A 141 40.28 -2.97 2.77
C ASP A 141 39.89 -2.88 1.28
N ALA A 142 38.58 -2.69 1.00
CA ALA A 142 38.10 -2.46 -0.36
C ALA A 142 38.48 -1.06 -0.88
N ASP A 143 38.78 -0.97 -2.17
CA ASP A 143 39.10 0.31 -2.79
C ASP A 143 37.85 1.17 -3.04
N GLN A 144 38.06 2.45 -3.39
CA GLN A 144 36.96 3.40 -3.58
C GLN A 144 36.01 3.03 -4.72
N GLU A 145 36.47 2.31 -5.75
CA GLU A 145 35.63 1.89 -6.86
C GLU A 145 34.72 0.73 -6.42
N GLU A 146 35.26 -0.24 -5.68
CA GLU A 146 34.49 -1.33 -5.09
C GLU A 146 33.44 -0.84 -4.09
N VAL A 147 33.80 0.14 -3.25
CA VAL A 147 32.89 0.79 -2.31
C VAL A 147 31.76 1.52 -3.04
N ALA A 148 32.10 2.27 -4.10
CA ALA A 148 31.11 3.01 -4.88
C ALA A 148 30.12 2.08 -5.60
N ASP A 149 30.63 0.99 -6.18
CA ASP A 149 29.81 -0.03 -6.83
C ASP A 149 28.88 -0.73 -5.84
N THR A 150 29.39 -1.09 -4.65
CA THR A 150 28.59 -1.70 -3.59
C THR A 150 27.49 -0.76 -3.11
N PHE A 151 27.83 0.50 -2.81
CA PHE A 151 26.88 1.54 -2.44
C PHE A 151 25.78 1.73 -3.50
N TYR A 152 26.15 1.83 -4.79
CA TYR A 152 25.20 1.99 -5.89
C TYR A 152 24.23 0.82 -5.98
N ASN A 153 24.75 -0.42 -5.94
CA ASN A 153 23.95 -1.62 -6.08
C ASN A 153 22.98 -1.83 -4.90
N LEU A 154 23.39 -1.48 -3.68
CA LEU A 154 22.52 -1.55 -2.50
C LEU A 154 21.37 -0.54 -2.56
N ASN A 155 21.60 0.64 -3.15
CA ASN A 155 20.63 1.74 -3.15
C ASN A 155 19.76 1.82 -4.41
N ASN A 156 20.13 1.16 -5.51
CA ASN A 156 19.45 1.27 -6.80
C ASN A 156 18.41 0.16 -7.07
N GLY A 157 17.87 -0.46 -6.02
CA GLY A 157 16.79 -1.43 -6.12
C GLY A 157 15.43 -0.80 -6.50
N GLN A 158 14.55 -1.57 -7.14
CA GLN A 158 13.20 -1.11 -7.44
C GLN A 158 12.34 -1.05 -6.18
N SER A 159 11.83 0.15 -5.86
CA SER A 159 10.90 0.33 -4.74
C SER A 159 9.57 -0.38 -5.00
N LEU A 160 8.95 -0.88 -3.91
CA LEU A 160 7.61 -1.45 -3.97
C LEU A 160 6.62 -0.41 -4.49
N ASN A 161 5.81 -0.79 -5.48
CA ASN A 161 4.79 0.09 -6.03
C ASN A 161 3.66 0.34 -5.01
N ALA A 162 2.87 1.40 -5.22
CA ALA A 162 1.83 1.81 -4.28
C ALA A 162 0.78 0.72 -4.01
N ALA A 163 0.32 0.01 -5.04
CA ALA A 163 -0.69 -1.04 -4.90
C ALA A 163 -0.17 -2.20 -4.03
N THR A 164 1.08 -2.62 -4.24
CA THR A 164 1.74 -3.65 -3.44
C THR A 164 1.88 -3.21 -1.98
N MET A 165 2.28 -1.96 -1.75
CA MET A 165 2.36 -1.40 -0.40
C MET A 165 1.00 -1.34 0.30
N ASN A 166 -0.05 -0.93 -0.41
CA ASN A 166 -1.41 -0.85 0.13
C ASN A 166 -1.90 -2.25 0.53
N ARG A 167 -1.71 -3.25 -0.34
CA ARG A 167 -2.05 -4.66 -0.12
C ARG A 167 -1.35 -5.22 1.13
N VAL A 168 -0.03 -5.07 1.22
CA VAL A 168 0.77 -5.68 2.31
C VAL A 168 0.39 -5.09 3.67
N LYS A 169 -0.08 -3.84 3.72
CA LYS A 169 -0.48 -3.16 4.95
C LYS A 169 -2.00 -3.22 5.25
N ALA A 170 -2.82 -3.77 4.36
CA ALA A 170 -4.26 -3.80 4.56
C ALA A 170 -4.65 -4.71 5.75
N LYS A 171 -5.76 -4.41 6.44
CA LYS A 171 -6.31 -5.28 7.49
C LYS A 171 -6.87 -6.57 6.88
N SER A 172 -7.64 -6.44 5.82
CA SER A 172 -8.40 -7.54 5.17
C SER A 172 -7.67 -8.15 3.97
N LYS A 173 -6.38 -8.50 4.13
CA LYS A 173 -5.51 -8.96 3.02
C LYS A 173 -6.06 -10.18 2.30
N ASN A 174 -6.64 -11.12 3.04
CA ASN A 174 -7.15 -12.38 2.49
C ASN A 174 -8.40 -12.17 1.65
N GLN A 175 -9.35 -11.34 2.12
CA GLN A 175 -10.55 -10.95 1.38
C GLN A 175 -10.16 -10.21 0.09
N ILE A 176 -9.27 -9.22 0.20
CA ILE A 176 -8.78 -8.46 -0.95
C ILE A 176 -8.12 -9.38 -1.99
N PHE A 177 -7.29 -10.33 -1.53
CA PHE A 177 -6.65 -11.31 -2.40
C PHE A 177 -7.65 -12.24 -3.10
N ARG A 178 -8.69 -12.72 -2.39
CA ARG A 178 -9.73 -13.57 -2.98
C ARG A 178 -10.55 -12.81 -4.02
N LEU A 179 -11.06 -11.63 -3.67
CA LEU A 179 -11.79 -10.76 -4.59
C LEU A 179 -10.93 -10.36 -5.79
N GLY A 180 -9.65 -10.08 -5.58
CA GLY A 180 -8.71 -9.73 -6.64
C GLY A 180 -8.50 -10.84 -7.68
N LYS A 181 -8.83 -12.10 -7.39
CA LYS A 181 -8.73 -13.22 -8.35
C LYS A 181 -9.93 -13.34 -9.29
N HIS A 182 -10.95 -12.50 -9.13
CA HIS A 182 -12.14 -12.52 -9.98
C HIS A 182 -11.81 -12.42 -11.47
N GLU A 183 -12.51 -13.18 -12.32
CA GLU A 183 -12.29 -13.30 -13.78
C GLU A 183 -12.29 -11.93 -14.48
N VAL A 184 -13.18 -11.03 -14.06
CA VAL A 184 -13.27 -9.64 -14.57
C VAL A 184 -11.92 -8.92 -14.65
N PHE A 185 -11.00 -9.17 -13.70
CA PHE A 185 -9.70 -8.52 -13.68
C PHE A 185 -8.73 -9.08 -14.72
N LYS A 186 -8.86 -10.37 -15.09
CA LYS A 186 -8.06 -10.98 -16.16
C LYS A 186 -8.38 -10.37 -17.51
N GLU A 187 -9.64 -10.02 -17.73
CA GLU A 187 -10.10 -9.39 -18.97
C GLU A 187 -9.89 -7.87 -18.98
N ALA A 188 -10.07 -7.21 -17.83
CA ALA A 188 -9.98 -5.76 -17.74
C ALA A 188 -8.54 -5.21 -17.66
N LEU A 189 -7.57 -6.02 -17.21
CA LEU A 189 -6.21 -5.55 -16.89
C LEU A 189 -5.15 -6.28 -17.72
N SER A 190 -4.06 -5.56 -18.03
CA SER A 190 -2.87 -6.17 -18.62
C SER A 190 -2.13 -7.04 -17.60
N VAL A 191 -1.32 -7.99 -18.10
CA VAL A 191 -0.43 -8.84 -17.28
C VAL A 191 0.46 -7.98 -16.37
N THR A 192 1.03 -6.88 -16.87
CA THR A 192 1.82 -5.94 -16.07
C THR A 192 1.02 -5.34 -14.91
N ALA A 193 -0.24 -4.97 -15.13
CA ALA A 193 -1.09 -4.41 -14.10
C ALA A 193 -1.47 -5.44 -13.04
N LEU A 194 -1.74 -6.69 -13.44
CA LEU A 194 -1.99 -7.81 -12.54
C LEU A 194 -0.76 -8.17 -11.69
N ASN A 195 0.42 -8.25 -12.32
CA ASN A 195 1.69 -8.47 -11.62
C ASN A 195 2.02 -7.31 -10.65
N GLY A 196 1.53 -6.11 -10.94
CA GLY A 196 1.61 -4.96 -10.05
C GLY A 196 0.51 -4.90 -8.98
N HIS A 197 -0.35 -5.91 -8.86
CA HIS A 197 -1.47 -6.00 -7.92
C HIS A 197 -2.52 -4.89 -8.07
N THR A 198 -2.73 -4.39 -9.29
CA THR A 198 -3.71 -3.33 -9.55
C THR A 198 -5.15 -3.79 -9.27
N ASN A 199 -5.46 -5.05 -9.54
CA ASN A 199 -6.73 -5.71 -9.24
C ASN A 199 -7.10 -5.59 -7.75
N GLU A 200 -6.14 -5.87 -6.87
CA GLU A 200 -6.35 -5.81 -5.42
C GLU A 200 -6.54 -4.37 -4.91
N ASP A 201 -5.84 -3.40 -5.52
CA ASP A 201 -6.06 -1.98 -5.26
C ASP A 201 -7.45 -1.50 -5.75
N ILE A 202 -7.93 -2.04 -6.87
CA ILE A 202 -9.30 -1.78 -7.36
C ILE A 202 -10.34 -2.33 -6.36
N VAL A 203 -10.14 -3.53 -5.80
CA VAL A 203 -11.03 -4.10 -4.78
C VAL A 203 -11.13 -3.18 -3.56
N GLY A 204 -10.00 -2.71 -3.02
CA GLY A 204 -10.01 -1.78 -1.88
C GLY A 204 -10.77 -0.49 -2.20
N LYS A 205 -10.67 0.00 -3.43
CA LYS A 205 -11.37 1.19 -3.93
C LYS A 205 -12.87 0.97 -4.15
N ILE A 206 -13.26 -0.20 -4.64
CA ILE A 206 -14.67 -0.61 -4.73
C ILE A 206 -15.28 -0.64 -3.33
N HIS A 207 -14.61 -1.30 -2.38
CA HIS A 207 -15.06 -1.33 -1.00
C HIS A 207 -15.21 0.09 -0.43
N ALA A 208 -14.23 0.98 -0.66
CA ALA A 208 -14.32 2.38 -0.26
C ALA A 208 -15.55 3.09 -0.85
N THR A 209 -15.83 2.93 -2.16
CA THR A 209 -17.00 3.54 -2.78
C THR A 209 -18.33 3.02 -2.29
N LEU A 210 -18.39 1.78 -1.79
CA LEU A 210 -19.61 1.15 -1.34
C LEU A 210 -19.92 1.47 0.13
N TYR A 211 -18.89 1.56 0.98
CA TYR A 211 -19.06 1.54 2.44
C TYR A 211 -18.45 2.73 3.18
N SER A 212 -17.81 3.68 2.49
CA SER A 212 -17.35 4.93 3.10
C SER A 212 -18.27 6.09 2.73
N GLU A 213 -18.55 6.99 3.67
CA GLU A 213 -19.38 8.18 3.43
C GLU A 213 -18.75 9.16 2.44
N GLU A 214 -17.43 9.35 2.54
CA GLU A 214 -16.69 10.34 1.74
C GLU A 214 -15.44 9.73 1.09
N PRO A 215 -15.61 8.79 0.14
CA PRO A 215 -14.51 8.01 -0.38
C PRO A 215 -13.53 8.86 -1.20
N SER A 216 -12.25 8.53 -1.07
CA SER A 216 -11.19 9.01 -1.95
C SER A 216 -10.37 7.84 -2.48
N MET A 217 -9.81 7.97 -3.67
CA MET A 217 -8.97 6.95 -4.32
C MET A 217 -7.50 7.38 -4.39
N ASP A 218 -7.16 8.52 -3.80
CA ASP A 218 -5.78 8.98 -3.67
C ASP A 218 -5.03 8.19 -2.59
N ASN A 219 -3.72 8.04 -2.77
CA ASN A 219 -2.90 7.23 -1.88
C ASN A 219 -2.83 7.74 -0.43
N LYS A 220 -3.04 9.03 -0.17
CA LYS A 220 -3.00 9.56 1.20
C LYS A 220 -4.23 9.14 1.99
N TRP A 221 -5.37 8.95 1.33
CA TRP A 221 -6.61 8.54 1.96
C TRP A 221 -6.83 7.02 1.92
N ILE A 222 -6.60 6.38 0.76
CA ILE A 222 -6.91 4.94 0.60
C ILE A 222 -5.98 4.05 1.46
N ARG A 223 -4.76 4.51 1.76
CA ARG A 223 -3.80 3.76 2.57
C ARG A 223 -4.23 3.59 4.02
N PRO A 224 -4.54 4.67 4.77
CA PRO A 224 -5.15 4.56 6.09
C PRO A 224 -6.44 3.73 6.05
N TYR A 225 -7.33 4.04 5.10
CA TYR A 225 -8.60 3.33 4.95
C TYR A 225 -8.44 1.80 4.87
N MET A 226 -7.57 1.31 3.98
CA MET A 226 -7.31 -0.13 3.84
C MET A 226 -6.62 -0.75 5.06
N ARG A 227 -5.84 0.03 5.83
CA ARG A 227 -5.15 -0.44 7.04
C ARG A 227 -6.12 -0.65 8.20
N GLU A 228 -7.21 0.10 8.25
CA GLU A 228 -8.14 0.10 9.38
C GLU A 228 -9.41 -0.71 9.08
N THR A 229 -9.83 -0.74 7.82
CA THR A 229 -11.13 -1.29 7.44
C THR A 229 -11.11 -2.82 7.37
N GLU A 230 -12.07 -3.41 8.07
CA GLU A 230 -12.38 -4.82 8.00
C GLU A 230 -13.47 -5.09 6.94
N ILE A 231 -13.18 -5.99 6.01
CA ILE A 231 -14.12 -6.45 5.00
C ILE A 231 -14.82 -7.67 5.59
N THR A 232 -16.08 -7.51 5.94
CA THR A 232 -16.91 -8.60 6.46
C THR A 232 -17.24 -9.61 5.35
N SER A 233 -17.62 -10.83 5.73
CA SER A 233 -18.03 -11.86 4.76
C SER A 233 -19.25 -11.43 3.92
N ALA A 234 -20.16 -10.64 4.49
CA ALA A 234 -21.31 -10.09 3.77
C ALA A 234 -20.87 -9.08 2.69
N GLN A 235 -19.95 -8.18 3.03
CA GLN A 235 -19.39 -7.22 2.06
C GLN A 235 -18.55 -7.91 0.99
N GLU A 236 -17.79 -8.97 1.35
CA GLU A 236 -17.07 -9.80 0.37
C GLU A 236 -18.04 -10.43 -0.65
N MET A 237 -19.19 -10.92 -0.18
CA MET A 237 -20.23 -11.48 -1.07
C MET A 237 -20.88 -10.39 -1.95
N GLU A 238 -21.21 -9.23 -1.39
CA GLU A 238 -21.77 -8.10 -2.16
C GLU A 238 -20.81 -7.63 -3.25
N ILE A 239 -19.51 -7.47 -2.93
CA ILE A 239 -18.50 -7.08 -3.92
C ILE A 239 -18.36 -8.17 -4.99
N THR A 240 -18.41 -9.45 -4.62
CA THR A 240 -18.39 -10.56 -5.59
C THR A 240 -19.54 -10.43 -6.58
N ASN A 241 -20.77 -10.25 -6.09
CA ASN A 241 -21.95 -10.07 -6.95
C ASN A 241 -21.85 -8.83 -7.86
N VAL A 242 -21.24 -7.73 -7.37
CA VAL A 242 -20.96 -6.54 -8.18
C VAL A 242 -19.98 -6.86 -9.31
N LEU A 243 -18.90 -7.58 -9.02
CA LEU A 243 -17.90 -7.97 -10.02
C LEU A 243 -18.47 -8.96 -11.04
N ASP A 244 -19.29 -9.92 -10.60
CA ASP A 244 -20.03 -10.85 -11.46
C ASP A 244 -20.93 -10.09 -12.43
N ARG A 245 -21.76 -9.16 -11.92
CA ARG A 245 -22.64 -8.35 -12.77
C ARG A 245 -21.85 -7.47 -13.76
N ILE A 246 -20.75 -6.85 -13.34
CA ILE A 246 -19.90 -6.08 -14.26
C ILE A 246 -19.36 -6.98 -15.38
N HIS A 247 -18.95 -8.21 -15.04
CA HIS A 247 -18.46 -9.17 -16.02
C HIS A 247 -19.57 -9.62 -16.99
N ASN A 248 -20.73 -10.04 -16.47
CA ASN A 248 -21.87 -10.45 -17.29
C ASN A 248 -22.34 -9.33 -18.23
N VAL A 249 -22.56 -8.13 -17.69
CA VAL A 249 -23.02 -6.98 -18.47
C VAL A 249 -22.01 -6.61 -19.54
N HIS A 250 -20.71 -6.64 -19.24
CA HIS A 250 -19.68 -6.40 -20.25
C HIS A 250 -19.75 -7.43 -21.39
N GLY A 251 -19.98 -8.71 -21.08
CA GLY A 251 -20.14 -9.78 -22.08
C GLY A 251 -21.33 -9.59 -23.02
N LEU A 252 -22.32 -8.78 -22.65
CA LEU A 252 -23.48 -8.45 -23.49
C LEU A 252 -23.24 -7.24 -24.42
N ILE A 253 -22.17 -6.46 -24.20
CA ILE A 253 -21.93 -5.21 -24.95
C ILE A 253 -21.19 -5.51 -26.25
N GLU A 254 -21.87 -5.33 -27.38
CA GLU A 254 -21.29 -5.48 -28.72
C GLU A 254 -20.34 -4.32 -29.09
N ASP A 255 -20.59 -3.10 -28.60
CA ASP A 255 -19.73 -1.95 -28.87
C ASP A 255 -18.42 -2.05 -28.07
N ALA A 256 -17.36 -2.48 -28.76
CA ALA A 256 -16.02 -2.66 -28.18
C ALA A 256 -15.45 -1.38 -27.53
N LYS A 257 -15.83 -0.18 -28.01
CA LYS A 257 -15.37 1.09 -27.43
C LYS A 257 -16.04 1.33 -26.08
N ILE A 258 -17.33 1.04 -25.96
CA ILE A 258 -18.09 1.16 -24.71
C ILE A 258 -17.66 0.06 -23.72
N ALA A 259 -17.54 -1.19 -24.18
CA ALA A 259 -17.06 -2.31 -23.38
C ALA A 259 -15.70 -1.98 -22.71
N LYS A 260 -14.75 -1.48 -23.51
CA LYS A 260 -13.44 -1.01 -23.00
C LYS A 260 -13.54 0.12 -21.98
N ARG A 261 -14.53 1.03 -22.08
CA ARG A 261 -14.74 2.12 -21.11
C ARG A 261 -15.16 1.55 -19.76
N ILE A 262 -16.07 0.59 -19.72
CA ILE A 262 -16.57 -0.02 -18.47
C ILE A 262 -15.44 -0.70 -17.70
N TYR A 263 -14.53 -1.38 -18.41
CA TYR A 263 -13.34 -2.00 -17.81
C TYR A 263 -12.22 -1.00 -17.47
N GLY A 264 -12.36 0.27 -17.83
CA GLY A 264 -11.46 1.31 -17.36
C GLY A 264 -11.49 1.42 -15.83
N ARG A 265 -10.32 1.33 -15.17
CA ARG A 265 -10.18 1.29 -13.69
C ARG A 265 -11.03 2.35 -12.97
N THR A 266 -10.96 3.59 -13.46
CA THR A 266 -11.72 4.74 -12.93
C THR A 266 -13.23 4.50 -13.04
N HIS A 267 -13.69 3.97 -14.17
CA HIS A 267 -15.10 3.74 -14.46
C HIS A 267 -15.63 2.54 -13.69
N MET A 268 -14.92 1.41 -13.68
CA MET A 268 -15.26 0.21 -12.92
C MET A 268 -15.50 0.52 -11.42
N VAL A 269 -14.57 1.25 -10.79
CA VAL A 269 -14.74 1.69 -9.39
C VAL A 269 -15.96 2.61 -9.23
N SER A 270 -16.18 3.53 -10.18
CA SER A 270 -17.30 4.49 -10.09
C SER A 270 -18.68 3.86 -10.28
N ILE A 271 -18.81 2.83 -11.11
CA ILE A 271 -20.12 2.20 -11.37
C ILE A 271 -20.54 1.23 -10.26
N ALA A 272 -19.61 0.75 -9.44
CA ALA A 272 -19.86 -0.27 -8.43
C ALA A 272 -21.09 0.02 -7.53
N PRO A 273 -21.30 1.24 -6.99
CA PRO A 273 -22.50 1.54 -6.20
C PRO A 273 -23.82 1.40 -6.98
N MET A 274 -23.84 1.82 -8.25
CA MET A 274 -25.04 1.69 -9.08
C MET A 274 -25.27 0.25 -9.53
N VAL A 275 -24.20 -0.52 -9.75
CA VAL A 275 -24.29 -1.96 -10.02
C VAL A 275 -24.88 -2.68 -8.79
N LEU A 276 -24.39 -2.42 -7.59
CA LEU A 276 -24.96 -3.00 -6.36
C LEU A 276 -26.44 -2.64 -6.21
N ARG A 277 -26.79 -1.36 -6.42
CA ARG A 277 -28.16 -0.89 -6.41
C ARG A 277 -29.04 -1.60 -7.45
N SER A 278 -28.52 -1.85 -8.64
CA SER A 278 -29.27 -2.57 -9.68
C SER A 278 -29.58 -4.02 -9.27
N ILE A 279 -28.72 -4.65 -8.49
CA ILE A 279 -28.94 -5.99 -7.93
C ILE A 279 -30.05 -5.93 -6.88
N THR A 280 -29.99 -4.96 -5.96
CA THR A 280 -31.01 -4.81 -4.90
C THR A 280 -32.39 -4.42 -5.44
N GLU A 281 -32.42 -3.66 -6.55
CA GLU A 281 -33.64 -3.29 -7.26
C GLU A 281 -34.11 -4.36 -8.28
N ASN A 282 -33.47 -5.53 -8.31
CA ASN A 282 -33.77 -6.66 -9.21
C ASN A 282 -33.82 -6.28 -10.70
N LYS A 283 -32.92 -5.39 -11.14
CA LYS A 283 -32.74 -5.09 -12.57
C LYS A 283 -32.08 -6.25 -13.29
N SER A 284 -32.48 -6.55 -14.52
CA SER A 284 -31.80 -7.56 -15.33
C SER A 284 -30.44 -7.05 -15.84
N ASP A 285 -29.56 -7.97 -16.22
CA ASP A 285 -28.25 -7.61 -16.77
C ASP A 285 -28.40 -6.83 -18.09
N GLU A 286 -29.41 -7.13 -18.91
CA GLU A 286 -29.74 -6.38 -20.13
C GLU A 286 -30.18 -4.95 -19.81
N GLU A 287 -30.98 -4.74 -18.76
CA GLU A 287 -31.40 -3.39 -18.39
C GLU A 287 -30.22 -2.53 -17.94
N VAL A 288 -29.32 -3.11 -17.15
CA VAL A 288 -28.10 -2.44 -16.68
C VAL A 288 -27.15 -2.18 -17.84
N MET A 289 -27.02 -3.12 -18.77
CA MET A 289 -26.26 -2.95 -20.01
C MET A 289 -26.76 -1.75 -20.80
N GLN A 290 -28.06 -1.66 -21.06
CA GLN A 290 -28.65 -0.56 -21.83
C GLN A 290 -28.42 0.80 -21.14
N TRP A 291 -28.54 0.86 -19.82
CA TRP A 291 -28.21 2.05 -19.05
C TRP A 291 -26.73 2.43 -19.20
N LEU A 292 -25.81 1.48 -19.05
CA LEU A 292 -24.37 1.73 -19.17
C LEU A 292 -23.98 2.17 -20.58
N ILE A 293 -24.54 1.54 -21.63
CA ILE A 293 -24.37 1.97 -23.03
C ILE A 293 -24.85 3.42 -23.18
N GLY A 294 -26.05 3.72 -22.68
CA GLY A 294 -26.62 5.07 -22.71
C GLY A 294 -25.71 6.10 -22.06
N PHE A 295 -25.24 5.85 -20.84
CA PHE A 295 -24.37 6.77 -20.11
C PHE A 295 -22.98 6.91 -20.77
N PHE A 296 -22.34 5.80 -21.15
CA PHE A 296 -21.00 5.76 -21.72
C PHE A 296 -20.98 5.91 -23.26
N SER A 297 -22.02 6.48 -23.86
CA SER A 297 -22.13 6.72 -25.33
C SER A 297 -21.44 8.00 -25.81
N GLY A 298 -20.58 8.64 -24.99
CA GLY A 298 -19.91 9.89 -25.35
C GLY A 298 -19.08 9.78 -26.64
N SER A 299 -19.19 10.78 -27.53
CA SER A 299 -18.50 10.76 -28.83
C SER A 299 -16.99 10.99 -28.67
N ARG A 300 -16.61 12.17 -28.15
CA ARG A 300 -15.24 12.62 -27.86
C ARG A 300 -14.81 12.39 -26.41
N SER A 301 -15.70 11.91 -25.56
CA SER A 301 -15.51 11.70 -24.12
C SER A 301 -16.04 10.33 -23.69
N ALA A 302 -15.74 9.88 -22.47
CA ALA A 302 -16.15 8.55 -22.00
C ALA A 302 -17.67 8.43 -21.85
N SER A 303 -18.32 9.45 -21.29
CA SER A 303 -19.76 9.48 -21.07
C SER A 303 -20.43 10.71 -21.68
N ILE A 304 -21.76 10.75 -21.62
CA ILE A 304 -22.60 11.91 -21.99
C ILE A 304 -22.51 13.07 -20.99
N SER A 305 -22.01 12.84 -19.76
CA SER A 305 -21.89 13.87 -18.73
C SER A 305 -20.53 14.57 -18.77
N SER A 306 -20.50 15.87 -19.11
CA SER A 306 -19.27 16.67 -19.08
C SER A 306 -18.67 16.75 -17.67
N VAL A 307 -19.51 16.83 -16.63
CA VAL A 307 -19.09 16.83 -15.22
C VAL A 307 -18.38 15.53 -14.86
N TYR A 308 -18.96 14.39 -15.23
CA TYR A 308 -18.34 13.09 -15.02
C TYR A 308 -16.99 12.99 -15.73
N ASN A 309 -16.94 13.38 -17.01
CA ASN A 309 -15.73 13.29 -17.82
C ASN A 309 -14.59 14.17 -17.27
N ASN A 310 -14.91 15.39 -16.82
CA ASN A 310 -13.93 16.28 -16.19
C ASN A 310 -13.41 15.72 -14.86
N ALA A 311 -14.22 14.96 -14.12
CA ALA A 311 -13.81 14.32 -12.88
C ALA A 311 -13.08 12.98 -13.11
N ALA A 312 -13.33 12.32 -14.25
CA ALA A 312 -12.71 11.05 -14.63
C ALA A 312 -11.42 11.21 -15.47
N GLY A 313 -11.20 12.38 -16.07
CA GLY A 313 -10.04 12.70 -16.91
C GLY A 313 -9.07 13.68 -16.25
N GLY A 314 -7.76 13.44 -16.41
CA GLY A 314 -6.70 14.36 -15.98
C GLY A 314 -6.06 14.00 -14.63
N SER A 315 -5.32 14.96 -14.06
CA SER A 315 -4.66 14.80 -12.76
C SER A 315 -5.64 14.93 -11.60
N GLY A 316 -5.55 14.04 -10.61
CA GLY A 316 -6.36 14.15 -9.38
C GLY A 316 -7.74 13.48 -9.45
N THR A 317 -7.98 12.60 -10.41
CA THR A 317 -9.21 11.78 -10.53
C THR A 317 -9.53 10.97 -9.27
N GLY A 318 -8.50 10.67 -8.47
CA GLY A 318 -8.63 9.98 -7.20
C GLY A 318 -9.00 10.88 -6.02
N LYS A 319 -8.96 12.20 -6.13
CA LYS A 319 -9.32 13.09 -5.01
C LYS A 319 -10.81 12.98 -4.68
N LYS A 320 -11.16 13.11 -3.40
CA LYS A 320 -12.52 13.14 -2.86
C LYS A 320 -13.53 13.88 -3.75
N GLU A 321 -13.25 15.13 -4.14
CA GLU A 321 -14.16 15.93 -4.98
C GLU A 321 -14.42 15.33 -6.37
N ALA A 322 -13.41 14.73 -6.98
CA ALA A 322 -13.55 14.07 -8.28
C ALA A 322 -14.33 12.74 -8.15
N VAL A 323 -14.09 11.99 -7.07
CA VAL A 323 -14.85 10.77 -6.76
C VAL A 323 -16.33 11.11 -6.54
N LYS A 324 -16.61 12.09 -5.67
CA LYS A 324 -17.97 12.57 -5.37
C LYS A 324 -18.73 12.97 -6.64
N LYS A 325 -18.13 13.81 -7.50
CA LYS A 325 -18.75 14.21 -8.77
C LYS A 325 -19.07 13.01 -9.67
N ARG A 326 -18.17 12.03 -9.78
CA ARG A 326 -18.42 10.82 -10.59
C ARG A 326 -19.60 10.01 -10.04
N LEU A 327 -19.64 9.80 -8.74
CA LEU A 327 -20.71 9.03 -8.08
C LEU A 327 -22.07 9.75 -8.20
N SER A 328 -22.11 11.06 -7.96
CA SER A 328 -23.35 11.85 -8.07
C SER A 328 -23.91 11.88 -9.49
N GLU A 329 -23.06 12.02 -10.51
CA GLU A 329 -23.51 12.02 -11.91
C GLU A 329 -24.06 10.65 -12.35
N LEU A 330 -23.42 9.56 -11.92
CA LEU A 330 -23.92 8.20 -12.18
C LEU A 330 -25.25 7.95 -11.47
N GLU A 331 -25.38 8.34 -10.21
CA GLU A 331 -26.61 8.16 -9.44
C GLU A 331 -27.77 8.96 -10.05
N LYS A 332 -27.53 10.23 -10.37
CA LYS A 332 -28.53 11.08 -11.02
C LYS A 332 -29.04 10.43 -12.30
N ASN A 333 -28.12 10.03 -13.17
CA ASN A 333 -28.49 9.45 -14.46
C ASN A 333 -29.18 8.08 -14.32
N TYR A 334 -28.71 7.22 -13.39
CA TYR A 334 -29.36 5.94 -13.10
C TYR A 334 -30.82 6.13 -12.67
N ARG A 335 -31.07 7.05 -11.74
CA ARG A 335 -32.43 7.34 -11.25
C ARG A 335 -33.34 7.88 -12.36
N GLU A 336 -32.83 8.79 -13.20
CA GLU A 336 -33.58 9.35 -14.33
C GLU A 336 -33.95 8.26 -15.34
N TYR A 337 -32.97 7.46 -15.78
CA TYR A 337 -33.16 6.38 -16.76
C TYR A 337 -34.21 5.36 -16.32
N PHE A 338 -34.11 4.86 -15.08
CA PHE A 338 -35.02 3.82 -14.58
C PHE A 338 -36.38 4.38 -14.11
N ARG A 339 -36.50 5.69 -13.89
CA ARG A 339 -37.81 6.34 -13.70
C ARG A 339 -38.57 6.46 -15.01
N GLU A 340 -37.93 6.97 -16.05
CA GLU A 340 -38.55 7.16 -17.39
C GLU A 340 -39.03 5.83 -17.97
N LYS A 341 -38.20 4.78 -17.87
CA LYS A 341 -38.57 3.43 -18.33
C LYS A 341 -39.80 2.85 -17.59
N LYS A 342 -40.01 3.24 -16.32
CA LYS A 342 -41.19 2.83 -15.55
C LYS A 342 -42.46 3.56 -16.02
N GLU A 343 -42.33 4.79 -16.52
CA GLU A 343 -43.42 5.59 -17.06
C GLU A 343 -43.82 5.17 -18.49
N GLU A 344 -42.89 4.59 -19.26
CA GLU A 344 -43.13 4.06 -20.61
C GLU A 344 -43.83 2.67 -20.64
N LEU A 345 -43.89 1.96 -19.51
CA LEU A 345 -44.67 0.72 -19.41
C LEU A 345 -46.17 1.07 -19.39
N PRO A 346 -47.01 0.48 -20.28
CA PRO A 346 -48.42 0.81 -20.34
C PRO A 346 -49.06 0.58 -18.97
N LYS A 347 -49.84 1.56 -18.49
CA LYS A 347 -50.67 1.40 -17.29
C LYS A 347 -51.56 0.18 -17.53
N ALA A 348 -51.34 -0.88 -16.75
CA ALA A 348 -52.22 -2.04 -16.75
C ALA A 348 -53.67 -1.53 -16.62
N SER A 349 -54.45 -1.82 -17.66
CA SER A 349 -55.85 -1.42 -17.79
C SER A 349 -56.73 -2.31 -16.92
#